data_AF-A0A2E3U329-F1
#
_entry.id   AF-A0A2E3U329-F1
#
_cell.length_a   1.000
_cell.length_b   1.000
_cell.length_c   1.000
_cell.angle_alpha   90.00
_cell.angle_beta   90.00
_cell.angle_gamma   90.00
#
_symmetry.space_group_name_H-M   'P 1'
#
loop_
_entity.id
_entity.type
_entity.pdbx_description
1 polymer ?
#
loop_
_entity_poly.entity_id
_entity_poly.type
_entity_poly.pdbx_seq_one_letter_code
_entity_poly.pdbx_strand_id
1 'polypeptide(L)'
;MTQLLCQDRQATHEGAAYTKDMNVHITSCKLFSLLTVANLCPANTKIWRATMTRSDSERPLDLLRFARVVYAVPGIQTICLQLQDEHNADVVLLLACCWYGCYHGELSTTRLAQARGFSRPWRAQLVAPLRQARRWLKHHPADTAGIATAEQEALRQRIKTLELDAEFMQLRALAALLAGPMTTRDTHEADAAASIRLNLNRYFSDDLTDGPGTIAGPGDAEIAALVQASILCR
;
A
#
# COMPACT_ATOMS: atom_id res chain seq x y z
N MET A 1 -8.58 -17.19 -55.04
CA MET A 1 -7.34 -17.31 -55.83
C MET A 1 -6.88 -15.92 -56.22
N THR A 2 -5.73 -15.49 -55.70
CA THR A 2 -4.58 -14.92 -56.43
C THR A 2 -3.64 -14.31 -55.37
N GLN A 3 -2.35 -14.53 -55.57
CA GLN A 3 -1.28 -14.44 -54.59
C GLN A 3 -0.06 -13.85 -55.34
N LEU A 4 0.93 -13.27 -54.63
CA LEU A 4 2.32 -13.04 -55.12
C LEU A 4 2.46 -11.93 -56.22
N LEU A 5 3.52 -11.09 -56.31
CA LEU A 5 4.83 -10.93 -55.64
C LEU A 5 5.09 -9.40 -55.35
N CYS A 6 5.96 -8.95 -54.43
CA CYS A 6 7.45 -9.01 -54.41
C CYS A 6 8.08 -8.52 -55.75
N GLN A 7 9.12 -7.69 -55.86
CA GLN A 7 10.02 -6.92 -54.97
C GLN A 7 10.51 -5.70 -55.82
N ASP A 8 11.38 -4.76 -55.45
CA ASP A 8 12.38 -4.57 -54.37
C ASP A 8 12.51 -3.03 -54.13
N ARG A 9 13.40 -2.38 -53.36
CA ARG A 9 14.62 -2.74 -52.59
C ARG A 9 14.67 -1.86 -51.30
N GLN A 10 15.85 -1.74 -50.69
CA GLN A 10 16.18 -1.23 -49.36
C GLN A 10 17.05 0.04 -49.37
N ALA A 11 16.99 0.77 -48.24
CA ALA A 11 18.09 1.40 -47.46
C ALA A 11 17.66 2.81 -46.94
N THR A 12 17.82 3.22 -45.67
CA THR A 12 18.54 2.68 -44.50
C THR A 12 17.80 2.92 -43.16
N HIS A 13 17.82 1.92 -42.28
CA HIS A 13 17.95 1.93 -40.81
C HIS A 13 17.31 2.99 -39.86
N GLU A 14 16.94 2.45 -38.69
CA GLU A 14 16.72 3.09 -37.36
C GLU A 14 15.37 3.78 -37.05
N GLY A 15 14.74 3.35 -35.94
CA GLY A 15 13.80 4.21 -35.17
C GLY A 15 12.38 3.70 -34.87
N ALA A 16 11.96 2.51 -35.30
CA ALA A 16 10.55 2.08 -35.14
C ALA A 16 10.33 1.00 -34.06
N ALA A 17 10.22 1.39 -32.77
CA ALA A 17 9.52 0.62 -31.72
C ALA A 17 9.50 1.32 -30.32
N TYR A 18 8.62 2.30 -30.04
CA TYR A 18 8.33 2.69 -28.64
C TYR A 18 7.01 3.48 -28.37
N THR A 19 5.85 3.03 -28.87
CA THR A 19 4.56 3.73 -28.58
C THR A 19 3.33 2.81 -28.41
N LYS A 20 3.48 1.51 -28.13
CA LYS A 20 2.32 0.59 -27.99
C LYS A 20 2.17 -0.18 -26.67
N ASP A 21 3.17 -0.19 -25.79
CA ASP A 21 3.15 -0.91 -24.50
C ASP A 21 3.00 0.00 -23.28
N MET A 22 2.03 0.92 -23.32
CA MET A 22 1.71 1.80 -22.16
C MET A 22 0.26 1.67 -21.68
N ASN A 23 -0.40 0.56 -22.01
CA ASN A 23 -1.77 0.25 -21.59
C ASN A 23 -1.92 -1.13 -20.90
N VAL A 24 -0.80 -1.73 -20.50
CA VAL A 24 -0.71 -2.93 -19.65
C VAL A 24 0.09 -2.53 -18.40
N HIS A 25 -0.29 -3.00 -17.21
CA HIS A 25 0.31 -2.73 -15.89
C HIS A 25 -0.23 -1.59 -14.97
N ILE A 26 -1.44 -1.05 -15.17
CA ILE A 26 -2.10 -0.18 -14.16
C ILE A 26 -3.47 -0.73 -13.69
N THR A 27 -3.50 -1.94 -13.13
CA THR A 27 -4.73 -2.56 -12.58
C THR A 27 -4.57 -3.20 -11.20
N SER A 28 -3.47 -2.95 -10.47
CA SER A 28 -3.21 -3.55 -9.15
C SER A 28 -2.78 -2.54 -8.05
N CYS A 29 -3.38 -1.35 -8.04
CA CYS A 29 -3.16 -0.36 -6.97
C CYS A 29 -4.09 -0.61 -5.77
N LYS A 30 -3.49 -0.75 -4.58
CA LYS A 30 -4.16 -1.01 -3.28
C LYS A 30 -4.55 0.25 -2.48
N LEU A 31 -4.28 1.46 -2.96
CA LEU A 31 -4.73 2.69 -2.27
C LEU A 31 -5.46 3.70 -3.17
N PHE A 32 -5.51 3.48 -4.48
CA PHE A 32 -6.12 4.43 -5.41
C PHE A 32 -7.01 3.75 -6.46
N SER A 33 -8.32 3.78 -6.19
CA SER A 33 -9.40 3.42 -7.14
C SER A 33 -10.74 4.04 -6.71
N LEU A 34 -10.70 5.11 -5.90
CA LEU A 34 -11.86 5.64 -5.16
C LEU A 34 -12.37 7.00 -5.66
N LEU A 35 -11.94 7.45 -6.84
CA LEU A 35 -12.67 8.49 -7.59
C LEU A 35 -13.75 7.92 -8.53
N THR A 36 -13.71 6.62 -8.83
CA THR A 36 -14.69 5.98 -9.75
C THR A 36 -15.70 5.05 -9.06
N VAL A 37 -15.40 4.55 -7.86
CA VAL A 37 -16.25 3.54 -7.16
C VAL A 37 -17.31 4.18 -6.23
N ALA A 38 -17.31 5.52 -6.10
CA ALA A 38 -18.24 6.27 -5.25
C ALA A 38 -19.74 6.10 -5.60
N ASN A 39 -20.08 5.47 -6.73
CA ASN A 39 -21.45 5.27 -7.22
C ASN A 39 -22.04 3.87 -6.96
N LEU A 40 -21.32 2.92 -6.33
CA LEU A 40 -21.79 1.53 -6.20
C LEU A 40 -22.43 1.14 -4.86
N CYS A 41 -22.49 2.02 -3.86
CA CYS A 41 -23.28 1.78 -2.64
C CYS A 41 -23.72 3.09 -1.94
N PRO A 42 -25.02 3.45 -1.95
CA PRO A 42 -25.51 4.69 -1.33
C PRO A 42 -25.20 4.80 0.17
N ALA A 43 -25.19 3.67 0.88
CA ALA A 43 -25.03 3.62 2.35
C ALA A 43 -23.66 4.12 2.85
N ASN A 44 -22.58 3.94 2.07
CA ASN A 44 -21.24 4.30 2.52
C ASN A 44 -20.95 5.82 2.38
N THR A 45 -21.76 6.58 1.62
CA THR A 45 -21.46 7.99 1.31
C THR A 45 -21.64 8.99 2.47
N LYS A 46 -22.38 8.61 3.52
CA LYS A 46 -22.71 9.52 4.65
C LYS A 46 -21.64 9.60 5.74
N ILE A 47 -20.73 8.62 5.84
CA ILE A 47 -19.71 8.58 6.91
C ILE A 47 -18.53 9.52 6.62
N TRP A 48 -18.24 9.81 5.34
CA TRP A 48 -16.98 10.45 4.92
C TRP A 48 -17.06 11.93 4.52
N ARG A 49 -18.24 12.55 4.56
CA ARG A 49 -18.43 13.96 4.11
C ARG A 49 -18.49 14.99 5.24
N ALA A 50 -18.47 14.58 6.50
CA ALA A 50 -18.60 15.51 7.62
C ALA A 50 -17.27 16.21 7.93
N THR A 51 -17.24 17.53 7.69
CA THR A 51 -16.29 18.51 8.25
C THR A 51 -14.82 18.42 7.82
N MET A 52 -14.48 19.10 6.72
CA MET A 52 -13.21 19.83 6.60
C MET A 52 -13.48 21.32 6.83
N THR A 53 -12.79 21.92 7.80
CA THR A 53 -12.82 23.37 8.07
C THR A 53 -11.42 23.96 7.97
N ARG A 54 -11.34 25.29 7.82
CA ARG A 54 -10.13 26.02 7.43
C ARG A 54 -8.97 25.99 8.45
N SER A 55 -9.12 25.30 9.59
CA SER A 55 -8.07 25.08 10.61
C SER A 55 -7.34 23.72 10.48
N ASP A 56 -7.58 22.96 9.40
CA ASP A 56 -6.89 21.68 9.11
C ASP A 56 -5.42 21.84 8.68
N SER A 57 -4.92 23.05 8.41
CA SER A 57 -3.56 23.28 7.87
C SER A 57 -2.43 23.20 8.90
N GLU A 58 -2.76 23.22 10.20
CA GLU A 58 -1.78 23.20 11.30
C GLU A 58 -1.81 21.90 12.11
N ARG A 59 -2.77 21.00 11.83
CA ARG A 59 -2.80 19.68 12.46
C ARG A 59 -1.89 18.71 11.70
N PRO A 60 -1.11 17.86 12.40
CA PRO A 60 -0.42 16.73 11.79
C PRO A 60 -1.36 15.94 10.89
N LEU A 61 -0.88 15.48 9.72
CA LEU A 61 -1.68 14.62 8.87
C LEU A 61 -2.11 13.40 9.67
N ASP A 62 -3.42 13.09 9.69
CA ASP A 62 -3.87 11.81 10.23
C ASP A 62 -3.23 10.65 9.43
N LEU A 63 -3.04 9.51 10.08
CA LEU A 63 -2.37 8.35 9.48
C LEU A 63 -3.02 7.90 8.16
N LEU A 64 -4.34 8.07 7.99
CA LEU A 64 -5.04 7.73 6.76
C LEU A 64 -4.62 8.66 5.61
N ARG A 65 -4.59 9.97 5.86
CA ARG A 65 -4.16 10.99 4.88
C ARG A 65 -2.68 10.87 4.57
N PHE A 66 -1.83 10.68 5.58
CA PHE A 66 -0.39 10.44 5.43
C PHE A 66 -0.11 9.20 4.57
N ALA A 67 -0.71 8.05 4.91
CA ALA A 67 -0.54 6.82 4.14
C ALA A 67 -0.92 6.99 2.66
N ARG A 68 -1.98 7.76 2.38
CA ARG A 68 -2.41 8.06 1.00
C ARG A 68 -1.43 8.94 0.23
N VAL A 69 -0.80 9.95 0.85
CA VAL A 69 0.16 10.81 0.15
C VAL A 69 1.50 10.12 -0.06
N VAL A 70 2.03 9.42 0.96
CA VAL A 70 3.29 8.66 0.85
C VAL A 70 3.20 7.55 -0.18
N TYR A 71 2.10 6.79 -0.20
CA TYR A 71 1.91 5.71 -1.19
C TYR A 71 1.69 6.22 -2.63
N ALA A 72 1.34 7.51 -2.79
CA ALA A 72 1.22 8.14 -4.11
C ALA A 72 2.57 8.67 -4.65
N VAL A 73 3.65 8.68 -3.86
CA VAL A 73 4.99 9.04 -4.33
C VAL A 73 5.47 7.98 -5.34
N PRO A 74 5.98 8.38 -6.52
CA PRO A 74 6.49 7.45 -7.52
C PRO A 74 7.51 6.46 -6.94
N GLY A 75 7.39 5.18 -7.31
CA GLY A 75 8.26 4.10 -6.83
C GLY A 75 7.84 3.48 -5.49
N ILE A 76 7.21 4.22 -4.57
CA ILE A 76 6.83 3.69 -3.24
C ILE A 76 5.85 2.52 -3.34
N GLN A 77 4.87 2.58 -4.25
CA GLN A 77 3.99 1.44 -4.51
C GLN A 77 4.77 0.16 -4.86
N THR A 78 5.82 0.27 -5.70
CA THR A 78 6.64 -0.88 -6.13
C THR A 78 7.42 -1.44 -4.94
N ILE A 79 8.07 -0.56 -4.17
CA ILE A 79 8.84 -0.93 -2.97
C ILE A 79 7.92 -1.62 -1.94
N CYS A 80 6.74 -1.06 -1.65
CA CYS A 80 5.79 -1.70 -0.74
C CYS A 80 5.29 -3.07 -1.23
N LEU A 81 5.25 -3.32 -2.55
CA LEU A 81 4.92 -4.64 -3.10
C LEU A 81 6.08 -5.62 -2.97
N GLN A 82 7.32 -5.19 -3.27
CA GLN A 82 8.53 -6.01 -3.06
C GLN A 82 8.66 -6.41 -1.59
N LEU A 83 8.63 -5.45 -0.67
CA LEU A 83 8.66 -5.70 0.78
C LEU A 83 7.55 -6.66 1.24
N GLN A 84 6.37 -6.60 0.61
CA GLN A 84 5.28 -7.50 0.91
C GLN A 84 5.48 -8.92 0.36
N ASP A 85 5.95 -9.07 -0.88
CA ASP A 85 6.06 -10.39 -1.51
C ASP A 85 7.38 -11.09 -1.09
N GLU A 86 8.44 -10.36 -0.71
CA GLU A 86 9.75 -10.90 -0.26
C GLU A 86 9.86 -11.08 1.26
N HIS A 87 9.37 -10.14 2.08
CA HIS A 87 9.46 -10.21 3.55
C HIS A 87 8.10 -10.42 4.23
N ASN A 88 7.04 -10.77 3.48
CA ASN A 88 5.66 -10.87 3.97
C ASN A 88 5.18 -9.61 4.71
N ALA A 89 5.72 -8.43 4.40
CA ALA A 89 5.51 -7.24 5.22
C ALA A 89 4.03 -6.80 5.29
N ASP A 90 3.68 -6.16 6.41
CA ASP A 90 2.42 -5.46 6.59
C ASP A 90 2.59 -3.98 6.20
N VAL A 91 2.29 -3.67 4.95
CA VAL A 91 2.38 -2.31 4.38
C VAL A 91 1.60 -1.27 5.19
N VAL A 92 0.49 -1.66 5.81
CA VAL A 92 -0.31 -0.75 6.64
C VAL A 92 0.44 -0.40 7.93
N LEU A 93 1.07 -1.38 8.57
CA LEU A 93 1.89 -1.14 9.77
C LEU A 93 3.23 -0.44 9.43
N LEU A 94 3.83 -0.71 8.28
CA LEU A 94 5.01 0.03 7.79
C LEU A 94 4.72 1.53 7.65
N LEU A 95 3.60 1.89 6.99
CA LEU A 95 3.19 3.29 6.83
C LEU A 95 2.85 3.94 8.19
N ALA A 96 2.34 3.17 9.16
CA ALA A 96 2.14 3.64 10.53
C ALA A 96 3.47 3.91 11.27
N CYS A 97 4.50 3.09 11.05
CA CYS A 97 5.85 3.32 11.60
C CYS A 97 6.48 4.60 11.03
N CYS A 98 6.31 4.86 9.73
CA CYS A 98 6.73 6.09 9.08
C CYS A 98 5.98 7.32 9.61
N TRP A 99 4.66 7.25 9.68
CA TRP A 99 3.81 8.32 10.22
C TRP A 99 4.21 8.69 11.65
N TYR A 100 4.40 7.69 12.50
CA TYR A 100 4.84 7.90 13.87
C TYR A 100 6.22 8.58 13.90
N GLY A 101 7.15 8.15 13.04
CA GLY A 101 8.46 8.81 12.86
C GLY A 101 8.37 10.29 12.45
N CYS A 102 7.42 10.65 11.58
CA CYS A 102 7.21 12.03 11.13
C CYS A 102 6.65 12.97 12.22
N TYR A 103 5.75 12.49 13.08
CA TYR A 103 4.95 13.36 13.97
C TYR A 103 5.12 13.11 15.46
N HIS A 104 5.70 11.96 15.84
CA HIS A 104 5.77 11.48 17.22
C HIS A 104 7.15 10.90 17.60
N GLY A 105 8.11 10.88 16.67
CA GLY A 105 9.49 10.47 16.91
C GLY A 105 9.69 8.95 16.95
N GLU A 106 10.47 8.48 17.93
CA GLU A 106 10.82 7.07 18.05
C GLU A 106 9.66 6.22 18.58
N LEU A 107 9.31 5.18 17.84
CA LEU A 107 8.34 4.18 18.26
C LEU A 107 9.03 3.15 19.18
N SER A 108 8.69 3.17 20.46
CA SER A 108 9.19 2.19 21.44
C SER A 108 8.79 0.75 21.08
N THR A 109 9.66 -0.21 21.39
CA THR A 109 9.46 -1.64 21.08
C THR A 109 8.15 -2.19 21.66
N THR A 110 7.75 -1.72 22.86
CA THR A 110 6.47 -2.08 23.47
C THR A 110 5.26 -1.61 22.64
N ARG A 111 5.25 -0.37 22.13
CA ARG A 111 4.17 0.11 21.26
C ARG A 111 4.17 -0.59 19.91
N LEU A 112 5.34 -0.86 19.33
CA LEU A 112 5.45 -1.62 18.09
C LEU A 112 4.91 -3.06 18.28
N ALA A 113 5.22 -3.72 19.39
CA ALA A 113 4.68 -5.04 19.72
C ALA A 113 3.15 -5.02 19.91
N GLN A 114 2.59 -3.99 20.56
CA GLN A 114 1.14 -3.79 20.66
C GLN A 114 0.50 -3.59 19.28
N ALA A 115 1.11 -2.75 18.44
CA ALA A 115 0.66 -2.51 17.08
C ALA A 115 0.69 -3.78 16.22
N ARG A 116 1.78 -4.59 16.28
CA ARG A 116 1.84 -5.92 15.65
C ARG A 116 0.77 -6.87 16.20
N GLY A 117 0.54 -6.87 17.52
CA GLY A 117 -0.46 -7.71 18.18
C GLY A 117 -1.88 -7.48 17.68
N PHE A 118 -2.20 -6.23 17.31
CA PHE A 118 -3.43 -5.90 16.58
C PHE A 118 -3.33 -6.24 15.07
N SER A 119 -2.24 -5.86 14.42
CA SER A 119 -2.07 -5.93 12.97
C SER A 119 -2.01 -7.38 12.42
N ARG A 120 -1.25 -8.27 13.07
CA ARG A 120 -1.05 -9.68 12.67
C ARG A 120 -2.41 -10.42 12.51
N PRO A 121 -3.30 -10.50 13.53
CA PRO A 121 -4.59 -11.18 13.38
C PRO A 121 -5.55 -10.46 12.42
N TRP A 122 -5.57 -9.11 12.40
CA TRP A 122 -6.39 -8.36 11.46
C TRP A 122 -6.03 -8.67 10.00
N ARG A 123 -4.73 -8.63 9.69
CA ARG A 123 -4.20 -8.97 8.36
C ARG A 123 -4.50 -10.42 8.00
N ALA A 124 -4.35 -11.35 8.93
CA ALA A 124 -4.57 -12.78 8.69
C ALA A 124 -6.04 -13.15 8.46
N GLN A 125 -6.98 -12.52 9.19
CA GLN A 125 -8.40 -12.90 9.16
C GLN A 125 -9.24 -12.09 8.17
N LEU A 126 -8.84 -10.86 7.82
CA LEU A 126 -9.61 -9.97 6.94
C LEU A 126 -8.86 -9.64 5.65
N VAL A 127 -7.70 -8.99 5.76
CA VAL A 127 -7.02 -8.41 4.58
C VAL A 127 -6.46 -9.50 3.66
N ALA A 128 -5.81 -10.54 4.21
CA ALA A 128 -5.21 -11.61 3.41
C ALA A 128 -6.26 -12.50 2.70
N PRO A 129 -7.36 -12.94 3.33
CA PRO A 129 -8.43 -13.68 2.64
C PRO A 129 -9.10 -12.88 1.51
N LEU A 130 -9.43 -11.60 1.74
CA LEU A 130 -10.00 -10.72 0.71
C LEU A 130 -9.04 -10.55 -0.48
N ARG A 131 -7.75 -10.34 -0.19
CA ARG A 131 -6.68 -10.27 -1.18
C ARG A 131 -6.48 -11.57 -1.96
N GLN A 132 -6.56 -12.72 -1.28
CA GLN A 132 -6.46 -14.04 -1.90
C GLN A 132 -7.63 -14.27 -2.86
N ALA A 133 -8.87 -14.02 -2.43
CA ALA A 133 -10.05 -14.12 -3.28
C ALA A 133 -9.95 -13.19 -4.51
N ARG A 134 -9.50 -11.94 -4.33
CA ARG A 134 -9.27 -11.00 -5.44
C ARG A 134 -8.16 -11.44 -6.40
N ARG A 135 -7.03 -11.94 -5.88
CA ARG A 135 -5.93 -12.51 -6.70
C ARG A 135 -6.44 -13.74 -7.46
N TRP A 136 -7.17 -14.64 -6.80
CA TRP A 136 -7.74 -15.84 -7.42
C TRP A 136 -8.66 -15.51 -8.60
N LEU A 137 -9.63 -14.61 -8.42
CA LEU A 137 -10.52 -14.16 -9.50
C LEU A 137 -9.78 -13.54 -10.70
N LYS A 138 -8.63 -12.90 -10.50
CA LYS A 138 -7.82 -12.36 -11.61
C LYS A 138 -7.20 -13.47 -12.48
N HIS A 139 -6.89 -14.63 -11.89
CA HIS A 139 -6.18 -15.72 -12.55
C HIS A 139 -7.09 -16.86 -13.04
N HIS A 140 -8.39 -16.82 -12.73
CA HIS A 140 -9.37 -17.85 -13.10
C HIS A 140 -10.55 -17.20 -13.85
N PRO A 141 -10.38 -16.79 -15.13
CA PRO A 141 -11.43 -16.09 -15.88
C PRO A 141 -12.70 -16.94 -16.06
N ALA A 142 -13.84 -16.24 -16.14
CA ALA A 142 -15.20 -16.78 -16.14
C ALA A 142 -15.54 -17.75 -17.29
N ASP A 143 -14.72 -17.76 -18.34
CA ASP A 143 -14.86 -18.45 -19.62
C ASP A 143 -15.13 -19.97 -19.52
N THR A 144 -14.90 -20.57 -18.34
CA THR A 144 -15.05 -22.01 -18.07
C THR A 144 -16.34 -22.40 -17.35
N ALA A 145 -17.13 -21.44 -16.84
CA ALA A 145 -18.21 -21.72 -15.89
C ALA A 145 -19.59 -21.10 -16.24
N GLY A 146 -19.74 -20.50 -17.43
CA GLY A 146 -20.98 -19.83 -17.84
C GLY A 146 -21.30 -18.53 -17.08
N ILE A 147 -20.33 -18.04 -16.29
CA ILE A 147 -20.39 -16.73 -15.62
C ILE A 147 -20.02 -15.65 -16.65
N ALA A 148 -20.65 -14.48 -16.62
CA ALA A 148 -20.26 -13.38 -17.49
C ALA A 148 -18.95 -12.74 -17.00
N THR A 149 -17.99 -12.49 -17.89
CA THR A 149 -16.70 -11.82 -17.55
C THR A 149 -16.91 -10.49 -16.82
N ALA A 150 -17.93 -9.73 -17.21
CA ALA A 150 -18.31 -8.47 -16.57
C ALA A 150 -18.87 -8.65 -15.13
N GLU A 151 -19.59 -9.74 -14.86
CA GLU A 151 -20.10 -10.07 -13.53
C GLU A 151 -18.95 -10.48 -12.60
N GLN A 152 -18.03 -11.30 -13.10
CA GLN A 152 -16.84 -11.70 -12.35
C GLN A 152 -15.95 -10.49 -12.02
N GLU A 153 -15.75 -9.58 -12.98
CA GLU A 153 -15.01 -8.34 -12.76
C GLU A 153 -15.71 -7.43 -11.74
N ALA A 154 -17.04 -7.30 -11.79
CA ALA A 154 -17.81 -6.56 -10.79
C ALA A 154 -17.66 -7.17 -9.38
N LEU A 155 -17.70 -8.50 -9.24
CA LEU A 155 -17.40 -9.18 -7.97
C LEU A 155 -15.97 -8.89 -7.50
N ARG A 156 -14.98 -8.98 -8.39
CA ARG A 156 -13.57 -8.70 -8.09
C ARG A 156 -13.35 -7.27 -7.59
N GLN A 157 -14.07 -6.28 -8.13
CA GLN A 157 -14.02 -4.89 -7.67
C GLN A 157 -14.76 -4.67 -6.34
N ARG A 158 -15.85 -5.40 -6.06
CA ARG A 158 -16.50 -5.38 -4.74
C ARG A 158 -15.59 -5.96 -3.66
N ILE A 159 -14.92 -7.09 -3.92
CA ILE A 159 -13.91 -7.67 -3.00
C ILE A 159 -12.73 -6.71 -2.82
N LYS A 160 -12.26 -6.05 -3.90
CA LYS A 160 -11.24 -4.99 -3.79
C LYS A 160 -11.70 -3.88 -2.83
N THR A 161 -12.96 -3.43 -2.93
CA THR A 161 -13.50 -2.38 -2.05
C THR A 161 -13.49 -2.81 -0.59
N LEU A 162 -13.88 -4.06 -0.30
CA LEU A 162 -13.82 -4.62 1.05
C LEU A 162 -12.37 -4.76 1.59
N GLU A 163 -11.41 -5.13 0.73
CA GLU A 163 -9.98 -5.14 1.11
C GLU A 163 -9.51 -3.74 1.53
N LEU A 164 -9.89 -2.70 0.77
CA LEU A 164 -9.58 -1.30 1.08
C LEU A 164 -10.23 -0.83 2.37
N ASP A 165 -11.52 -1.11 2.56
CA ASP A 165 -12.25 -0.71 3.77
C ASP A 165 -11.63 -1.36 5.03
N ALA A 166 -11.17 -2.62 4.93
CA ALA A 166 -10.44 -3.30 6.00
C ALA A 166 -9.06 -2.67 6.29
N GLU A 167 -8.30 -2.28 5.27
CA GLU A 167 -7.01 -1.58 5.44
C GLU A 167 -7.20 -0.16 6.01
N PHE A 168 -8.27 0.55 5.65
CA PHE A 168 -8.60 1.86 6.25
C PHE A 168 -9.10 1.75 7.70
N MET A 169 -9.83 0.70 8.05
CA MET A 169 -10.15 0.38 9.45
C MET A 169 -8.87 0.12 10.26
N GLN A 170 -7.94 -0.66 9.71
CA GLN A 170 -6.65 -0.96 10.32
C GLN A 170 -5.81 0.31 10.56
N LEU A 171 -5.68 1.20 9.56
CA LEU A 171 -4.98 2.48 9.71
C LEU A 171 -5.58 3.35 10.83
N ARG A 172 -6.91 3.46 10.92
CA ARG A 172 -7.57 4.24 12.00
C ARG A 172 -7.36 3.62 13.38
N ALA A 173 -7.42 2.30 13.49
CA ALA A 173 -7.17 1.59 14.75
C ALA A 173 -5.71 1.72 15.20
N LEU A 174 -4.74 1.60 14.27
CA LEU A 174 -3.32 1.84 14.53
C LEU A 174 -3.07 3.29 14.96
N ALA A 175 -3.70 4.28 14.31
CA ALA A 175 -3.57 5.69 14.70
C ALA A 175 -4.02 5.90 16.16
N ALA A 176 -5.19 5.36 16.54
CA ALA A 176 -5.71 5.47 17.90
C ALA A 176 -4.86 4.73 18.93
N LEU A 177 -4.34 3.54 18.59
CA LEU A 177 -3.47 2.75 19.45
C LEU A 177 -2.11 3.43 19.70
N LEU A 178 -1.53 4.04 18.66
CA LEU A 178 -0.24 4.72 18.71
C LEU A 178 -0.32 6.12 19.33
N ALA A 179 -1.46 6.80 19.19
CA ALA A 179 -1.72 8.11 19.82
C ALA A 179 -2.17 8.02 21.29
N GLY A 180 -2.10 6.83 21.91
CA GLY A 180 -2.30 6.65 23.35
C GLY A 180 -1.32 7.49 24.19
N PRO A 181 -1.57 7.64 25.52
CA PRO A 181 -0.79 8.54 26.37
C PRO A 181 0.71 8.25 26.27
N MET A 182 1.45 9.24 25.76
CA MET A 182 2.88 9.14 25.54
C MET A 182 3.59 8.95 26.88
N THR A 183 4.16 7.77 27.07
CA THR A 183 5.17 7.54 28.11
C THR A 183 6.37 8.44 27.84
N THR A 184 7.01 8.95 28.90
CA THR A 184 8.07 9.97 28.85
C THR A 184 9.38 9.55 28.14
N ARG A 185 9.40 8.40 27.46
CA ARG A 185 10.51 7.91 26.63
C ARG A 185 10.32 8.11 25.13
N ASP A 186 9.10 8.36 24.65
CA ASP A 186 8.85 8.50 23.20
C ASP A 186 9.08 9.95 22.71
N THR A 187 9.24 10.91 23.62
CA THR A 187 9.64 12.29 23.31
C THR A 187 11.16 12.43 23.36
N HIS A 188 11.81 12.16 22.24
CA HIS A 188 13.09 12.79 21.93
C HIS A 188 12.87 13.77 20.77
N GLU A 189 13.50 14.94 20.83
CA GLU A 189 13.51 15.95 19.75
C GLU A 189 14.46 15.49 18.63
N ALA A 190 14.23 14.27 18.14
CA ALA A 190 15.05 13.59 17.16
C ALA A 190 14.67 14.01 15.74
N ASP A 191 15.65 13.94 14.83
CA ASP A 191 15.39 14.07 13.40
C ASP A 191 14.31 13.07 12.97
N ALA A 192 13.28 13.57 12.29
CA ALA A 192 12.19 12.75 11.76
C ALA A 192 12.73 11.67 10.82
N ALA A 193 13.75 11.97 10.01
CA ALA A 193 14.36 10.99 9.10
C ALA A 193 15.03 9.84 9.86
N ALA A 194 15.77 10.16 10.94
CA ALA A 194 16.37 9.16 11.83
C ALA A 194 15.30 8.35 12.56
N SER A 195 14.24 8.99 13.04
CA SER A 195 13.11 8.35 13.72
C SER A 195 12.37 7.36 12.81
N ILE A 196 12.04 7.76 11.58
CA ILE A 196 11.40 6.88 10.58
C ILE A 196 12.29 5.67 10.31
N ARG A 197 13.58 5.90 10.03
CA ARG A 197 14.56 4.84 9.74
C ARG A 197 14.68 3.84 10.89
N LEU A 198 14.74 4.33 12.13
CA LEU A 198 14.81 3.49 13.33
C LEU A 198 13.52 2.69 13.55
N ASN A 199 12.35 3.30 13.33
CA ASN A 199 11.06 2.63 13.44
C ASN A 199 10.92 1.52 12.37
N LEU A 200 11.39 1.75 11.15
CA LEU A 200 11.45 0.74 10.09
C LEU A 200 12.44 -0.39 10.44
N ASN A 201 13.64 -0.07 10.94
CA ASN A 201 14.60 -1.09 11.38
C ASN A 201 14.04 -1.96 12.52
N ARG A 202 13.36 -1.36 13.51
CA ARG A 202 12.62 -2.09 14.54
C ARG A 202 11.50 -2.94 13.93
N TYR A 203 10.75 -2.40 12.95
CA TYR A 203 9.72 -3.17 12.22
C TYR A 203 10.30 -4.46 11.61
N PHE A 204 11.44 -4.41 10.93
CA PHE A 204 11.99 -5.62 10.31
C PHE A 204 12.71 -6.54 11.31
N SER A 205 13.30 -5.99 12.37
CA SER A 205 14.07 -6.80 13.36
C SER A 205 13.20 -7.80 14.13
N ASP A 206 12.01 -7.42 14.60
CA ASP A 206 11.17 -8.35 15.40
C ASP A 206 10.36 -9.36 14.56
N ASP A 207 10.28 -9.22 13.23
CA ASP A 207 9.63 -10.22 12.36
C ASP A 207 10.61 -11.33 11.91
N LEU A 208 11.92 -11.12 12.04
CA LEU A 208 12.98 -12.07 11.63
C LEU A 208 13.19 -13.24 12.62
N THR A 209 12.49 -13.28 13.75
CA THR A 209 12.68 -14.31 14.79
C THR A 209 11.82 -15.57 14.62
N ASP A 210 10.79 -15.52 13.77
CA ASP A 210 9.68 -16.50 13.78
C ASP A 210 9.70 -17.53 12.61
N GLY A 211 10.82 -17.72 11.89
CA GLY A 211 10.86 -18.61 10.71
C GLY A 211 12.20 -19.31 10.41
N PRO A 212 12.17 -20.56 9.87
CA PRO A 212 13.38 -21.32 9.54
C PRO A 212 13.96 -20.90 8.18
N GLY A 213 14.67 -19.77 8.19
CA GLY A 213 15.37 -19.26 7.03
C GLY A 213 15.62 -17.76 7.17
N THR A 214 16.89 -17.38 7.34
CA THR A 214 17.31 -15.97 7.44
C THR A 214 17.17 -15.30 6.08
N ILE A 215 15.94 -14.91 5.72
CA ILE A 215 15.71 -13.92 4.68
C ILE A 215 16.41 -12.65 5.17
N ALA A 216 17.34 -12.10 4.39
CA ALA A 216 17.97 -10.83 4.75
C ALA A 216 16.87 -9.77 4.94
N GLY A 217 17.08 -8.84 5.87
CA GLY A 217 16.22 -7.66 5.98
C GLY A 217 16.19 -6.87 4.67
N PRO A 218 15.23 -5.95 4.50
CA PRO A 218 15.18 -5.12 3.31
C PRO A 218 16.47 -4.33 3.13
N GLY A 219 16.79 -4.01 1.88
CA GLY A 219 17.94 -3.19 1.56
C GLY A 219 17.82 -1.77 2.15
N ASP A 220 18.98 -1.13 2.30
CA ASP A 220 19.04 0.24 2.79
C ASP A 220 18.35 1.23 1.83
N ALA A 221 18.27 0.89 0.54
CA ALA A 221 17.63 1.69 -0.50
C ALA A 221 16.10 1.74 -0.34
N GLU A 222 15.46 0.62 -0.03
CA GLU A 222 14.02 0.54 0.24
C GLU A 222 13.64 1.35 1.47
N ILE A 223 14.44 1.24 2.55
CA ILE A 223 14.26 2.04 3.77
C ILE A 223 14.50 3.52 3.47
N ALA A 224 15.57 3.88 2.75
CA ALA A 224 15.88 5.26 2.39
C ALA A 224 14.76 5.91 1.55
N ALA A 225 14.20 5.18 0.58
CA ALA A 225 13.09 5.65 -0.23
C ALA A 225 11.82 5.89 0.61
N LEU A 226 11.49 4.97 1.52
CA LEU A 226 10.36 5.14 2.46
C LEU A 226 10.56 6.34 3.40
N VAL A 227 11.78 6.54 3.93
CA VAL A 227 12.15 7.72 4.72
C VAL A 227 11.96 9.00 3.89
N GLN A 228 12.53 9.06 2.69
CA GLN A 228 12.48 10.25 1.84
C GLN A 228 11.05 10.61 1.43
N ALA A 229 10.23 9.63 0.99
CA ALA A 229 8.84 9.87 0.66
C ALA A 229 8.00 10.34 1.87
N SER A 230 8.31 9.82 3.05
CA SER A 230 7.65 10.21 4.31
C SER A 230 7.99 11.66 4.72
N ILE A 231 9.24 12.09 4.54
CA ILE A 231 9.67 13.47 4.78
C ILE A 231 9.09 14.44 3.74
N LEU A 232 9.05 14.06 2.46
CA LEU A 232 8.45 14.86 1.38
C LEU A 232 6.92 15.06 1.54
N CYS A 233 6.27 14.23 2.35
CA CYS A 233 4.82 14.24 2.59
C CYS A 233 4.45 14.63 4.04
N ARG A 234 5.39 15.21 4.79
CA ARG A 234 5.17 15.77 6.13
C ARG A 234 4.52 17.14 6.07
#